data_AF-A0A4Q1AVA6-F1
#
_entry.id   AF-A0A4Q1AVA6-F1
#
_cell.length_a   1.000
_cell.length_b   1.000
_cell.length_c   1.000
_cell.angle_alpha   90.00
_cell.angle_beta   90.00
_cell.angle_gamma   90.00
#
_symmetry.space_group_name_H-M   'P 1'
#
loop_
_entity.id
_entity.type
_entity.pdbx_description
1 polymer ?
#
loop_
_entity_poly.entity_id
_entity_poly.type
_entity_poly.pdbx_seq_one_letter_code
_entity_poly.pdbx_strand_id
1 'polypeptide(L)'
;MRFIYIKNYLNISREKKFEFIKYIYCFDKFKVINQKIVLNDNSLIMELDSNSSFEIAKKSIDTFFKDYEDIESFFVDSLAIEENKLFVMRDNKVVRSVYIK
;
A
#
# COMPACT_ATOMS: atom_id res chain seq x y z
N MET A 1 -7.59 -3.63 -11.92
CA MET A 1 -6.38 -3.56 -11.07
C MET A 1 -6.83 -3.07 -9.69
N ARG A 2 -6.20 -3.52 -8.60
CA ARG A 2 -6.54 -3.07 -7.24
C ARG A 2 -5.27 -2.80 -6.45
N PHE A 3 -5.26 -1.75 -5.65
CA PHE A 3 -4.07 -1.25 -4.96
C PHE A 3 -4.29 -1.18 -3.45
N ILE A 4 -3.32 -1.64 -2.67
CA ILE A 4 -3.30 -1.38 -1.22
C ILE A 4 -2.34 -0.23 -0.96
N TYR A 5 -2.85 0.80 -0.31
CA TYR A 5 -2.05 1.92 0.17
C TYR A 5 -1.65 1.67 1.62
N ILE A 6 -0.36 1.77 1.92
CA ILE A 6 0.20 1.63 3.27
C ILE A 6 0.86 2.96 3.63
N LYS A 7 0.16 3.74 4.45
CA LYS A 7 0.61 5.05 4.93
C LYS A 7 1.74 4.87 5.95
N ASN A 8 2.68 5.82 5.99
CA ASN A 8 3.81 5.84 6.93
C ASN A 8 4.74 4.61 6.87
N TYR A 9 4.67 3.79 5.82
CA TYR A 9 5.55 2.65 5.60
C TYR A 9 7.04 3.00 5.70
N LEU A 10 7.46 4.19 5.26
CA LEU A 10 8.87 4.58 5.32
C LEU A 10 9.35 4.86 6.75
N ASN A 11 8.45 5.05 7.72
CA ASN A 11 8.79 5.37 9.10
C ASN A 11 9.32 4.15 9.90
N ILE A 12 9.16 2.92 9.39
CA ILE A 12 9.69 1.72 10.06
C ILE A 12 11.17 1.48 9.74
N SER A 13 11.85 0.67 10.56
CA SER A 13 13.25 0.33 10.34
C SER A 13 13.47 -0.44 9.03
N ARG A 14 14.71 -0.43 8.53
CA ARG A 14 15.09 -1.18 7.32
C ARG A 14 14.87 -2.68 7.50
N GLU A 15 15.19 -3.20 8.67
CA GLU A 15 15.01 -4.60 9.05
C GLU A 15 13.53 -4.97 8.98
N LYS A 16 12.65 -4.12 9.50
CA LYS A 16 11.21 -4.37 9.48
C LYS A 16 10.62 -4.32 8.07
N LYS A 17 11.10 -3.40 7.21
CA LYS A 17 10.75 -3.38 5.79
C LYS A 17 11.12 -4.71 5.12
N PHE A 18 12.31 -5.24 5.40
CA PHE A 18 12.75 -6.51 4.83
C PHE A 18 11.93 -7.70 5.33
N GLU A 19 11.60 -7.74 6.62
CA GLU A 19 10.67 -8.74 7.18
C GLU A 19 9.29 -8.67 6.52
N PHE A 20 8.76 -7.46 6.33
CA PHE A 20 7.46 -7.24 5.70
C PHE A 20 7.44 -7.80 4.29
N ILE A 21 8.46 -7.46 3.48
CA ILE A 21 8.56 -7.98 2.11
C ILE A 21 8.62 -9.50 2.13
N LYS A 22 9.46 -10.13 2.97
CA LYS A 22 9.47 -11.60 3.07
C LYS A 22 8.10 -12.16 3.42
N TYR A 23 7.44 -11.57 4.42
CA TYR A 23 6.14 -12.01 4.91
C TYR A 23 5.07 -11.99 3.81
N ILE A 24 4.94 -10.88 3.05
CA ILE A 24 3.90 -10.76 2.02
C ILE A 24 4.12 -11.72 0.84
N TYR A 25 5.36 -12.05 0.50
CA TYR A 25 5.68 -12.98 -0.59
C TYR A 25 5.49 -14.46 -0.21
N CYS A 26 5.21 -14.77 1.06
CA CYS A 26 4.88 -16.14 1.50
C CYS A 26 3.42 -16.54 1.29
N PHE A 27 2.55 -15.64 0.83
CA PHE A 27 1.13 -15.93 0.66
C PHE A 27 0.79 -16.34 -0.77
N ASP A 28 0.21 -17.53 -0.95
CA ASP A 28 -0.26 -17.99 -2.28
C ASP A 28 -1.59 -17.34 -2.68
N LYS A 29 -2.34 -16.80 -1.71
CA LYS A 29 -3.70 -16.27 -1.93
C LYS A 29 -3.73 -14.88 -2.57
N PHE A 30 -2.58 -14.19 -2.63
CA PHE A 30 -2.45 -12.93 -3.34
C PHE A 30 -1.04 -12.78 -3.88
N LYS A 31 -0.91 -12.11 -5.02
CA LYS A 31 0.38 -11.87 -5.67
C LYS A 31 0.59 -10.38 -5.86
N VAL A 32 1.66 -9.85 -5.28
CA VAL A 32 2.11 -8.47 -5.53
C VAL A 32 2.79 -8.44 -6.89
N ILE A 33 2.25 -7.64 -7.81
CA ILE A 33 2.78 -7.49 -9.19
C ILE A 33 3.61 -6.23 -9.35
N ASN A 34 3.34 -5.18 -8.55
CA ASN A 34 4.10 -3.95 -8.58
C ASN A 34 4.09 -3.27 -7.20
N GLN A 35 5.12 -2.47 -6.94
CA GLN A 35 5.29 -1.71 -5.70
C GLN A 35 5.79 -0.31 -6.03
N LYS A 36 5.16 0.72 -5.44
CA LYS A 36 5.56 2.11 -5.62
C LYS A 36 5.70 2.79 -4.28
N ILE A 37 6.83 3.46 -4.05
CA ILE A 37 7.04 4.29 -2.87
C ILE A 37 6.62 5.72 -3.20
N VAL A 38 5.84 6.35 -2.32
CA VAL A 38 5.53 7.78 -2.39
C VAL A 38 6.31 8.49 -1.29
N LEU A 39 7.47 9.04 -1.65
CA LEU A 39 8.41 9.66 -0.70
C LEU A 39 7.77 10.78 0.12
N ASN A 40 7.01 11.66 -0.54
CA ASN A 40 6.39 12.82 0.12
C ASN A 40 5.27 12.46 1.11
N ASP A 41 4.77 11.22 1.08
CA ASP A 41 3.77 10.73 2.04
C ASP A 41 4.28 9.55 2.89
N ASN A 42 5.59 9.27 2.80
CA ASN A 42 6.22 8.13 3.45
C ASN A 42 5.48 6.80 3.25
N SER A 43 4.84 6.59 2.10
CA SER A 43 3.90 5.50 1.89
C SER A 43 4.40 4.49 0.85
N LEU A 44 3.80 3.29 0.91
CA LEU A 44 3.96 2.24 -0.07
C LEU A 44 2.61 1.95 -0.72
N ILE A 45 2.58 1.86 -2.04
CA ILE A 45 1.46 1.38 -2.81
C ILE A 45 1.82 0.01 -3.36
N MET A 46 0.99 -0.99 -3.07
CA MET A 46 1.14 -2.33 -3.61
C MET A 46 0.03 -2.63 -4.60
N GLU A 47 0.42 -3.00 -5.81
CA GLU A 47 -0.48 -3.45 -6.85
C GLU A 47 -0.59 -4.97 -6.79
N LEU A 48 -1.82 -5.49 -6.73
CA LEU A 48 -2.08 -6.92 -6.66
C LEU A 48 -2.62 -7.46 -7.99
N ASP A 49 -2.24 -8.69 -8.33
CA ASP A 49 -2.79 -9.43 -9.47
C ASP A 49 -4.32 -9.49 -9.37
N SER A 50 -5.03 -9.42 -10.50
CA SER A 50 -6.50 -9.42 -10.53
C SER A 50 -7.15 -10.67 -9.92
N ASN A 51 -6.42 -11.80 -9.88
CA ASN A 51 -6.91 -13.05 -9.28
C ASN A 51 -6.62 -13.15 -7.77
N SER A 52 -5.97 -12.13 -7.19
CA SER A 52 -5.60 -12.11 -5.78
C SER A 52 -6.80 -11.88 -4.86
N SER A 53 -6.77 -12.52 -3.68
CA SER A 53 -7.68 -12.18 -2.60
C SER A 53 -7.26 -10.89 -1.90
N PHE A 54 -7.94 -9.80 -2.24
CA PHE A 54 -7.65 -8.46 -1.76
C PHE A 54 -7.87 -8.30 -0.25
N GLU A 55 -8.94 -8.91 0.28
CA GLU A 55 -9.25 -8.92 1.71
C GLU A 55 -8.18 -9.64 2.53
N ILE A 56 -7.68 -10.77 2.02
CA ILE A 56 -6.62 -11.53 2.69
C ILE A 56 -5.33 -10.73 2.68
N ALA A 57 -4.98 -10.09 1.55
CA ALA A 57 -3.80 -9.24 1.49
C ALA A 57 -3.87 -8.11 2.52
N LYS A 58 -4.99 -7.37 2.58
CA LYS A 58 -5.18 -6.30 3.58
C LYS A 58 -5.08 -6.82 5.00
N LYS A 59 -5.79 -7.91 5.32
CA LYS A 59 -5.77 -8.49 6.66
C LYS A 59 -4.36 -8.95 7.06
N SER A 60 -3.61 -9.54 6.14
CA SER A 60 -2.22 -9.94 6.39
C SER A 60 -1.33 -8.71 6.66
N ILE A 61 -1.48 -7.63 5.89
CA ILE A 61 -0.74 -6.38 6.09
C ILE A 61 -1.08 -5.76 7.46
N ASP A 62 -2.36 -5.63 7.77
CA ASP A 62 -2.84 -5.11 9.06
C ASP A 62 -2.32 -5.96 10.22
N THR A 63 -2.30 -7.30 10.05
CA THR A 63 -1.78 -8.22 11.07
C THR A 63 -0.28 -8.05 11.29
N PHE A 64 0.49 -7.85 10.21
CA PHE A 64 1.93 -7.65 10.30
C PHE A 64 2.28 -6.34 11.02
N PHE A 65 1.50 -5.28 10.78
CA PHE A 65 1.70 -3.95 11.36
C PHE A 65 0.84 -3.66 12.60
N LYS A 66 0.20 -4.67 13.20
CA LYS A 66 -0.73 -4.48 14.34
C LYS A 66 -0.12 -3.71 15.53
N ASP A 67 1.20 -3.81 15.71
CA ASP A 67 1.95 -3.18 16.81
C ASP A 67 2.53 -1.80 16.40
N TYR A 68 2.20 -1.30 15.21
CA TYR A 68 2.65 -0.02 14.65
C TYR A 68 1.45 0.90 14.44
N GLU A 69 1.08 1.65 15.48
CA GLU A 69 -0.12 2.50 15.49
C GLU A 69 -0.14 3.57 14.37
N ASP A 70 1.04 4.03 13.94
CA ASP A 70 1.17 5.03 12.88
C ASP A 70 0.98 4.47 11.47
N ILE A 71 0.92 3.14 11.29
CA ILE A 71 0.80 2.50 9.98
C ILE A 71 -0.65 2.14 9.72
N GLU A 72 -1.21 2.75 8.69
CA GLU A 72 -2.57 2.48 8.23
C GLU A 72 -2.54 1.86 6.84
N SER A 73 -3.34 0.81 6.63
CA SER A 73 -3.54 0.23 5.30
C SER A 73 -5.00 0.33 4.84
N PHE A 74 -5.21 0.72 3.58
CA PHE A 74 -6.54 0.82 3.00
C PHE A 74 -6.56 0.51 1.51
N PHE A 75 -7.77 0.19 1.03
CA PHE A 75 -8.05 -0.13 -0.36
C PHE A 75 -8.07 1.12 -1.23
N VAL A 76 -7.53 0.96 -2.43
CA VAL A 76 -7.45 1.99 -3.46
C VAL A 76 -7.85 1.36 -4.78
N ASP A 77 -8.80 2.01 -5.46
CA ASP A 77 -9.32 1.56 -6.74
C ASP A 77 -8.45 2.06 -7.88
N SER A 78 -7.93 3.28 -7.76
CA SER A 78 -7.13 3.90 -8.80
C SER A 78 -6.21 5.00 -8.26
N LEU A 79 -5.21 5.29 -9.09
CA LEU A 79 -4.24 6.37 -8.89
C LEU A 79 -4.35 7.30 -10.10
N ALA A 80 -4.51 8.59 -9.87
CA ALA A 80 -4.47 9.60 -10.91
C ALA A 80 -3.34 10.58 -10.62
N ILE A 81 -2.58 10.95 -11.65
CA ILE A 81 -1.59 12.02 -11.55
C ILE A 81 -2.09 13.18 -12.38
N GLU A 82 -2.34 14.32 -11.75
CA GLU A 82 -2.72 15.55 -12.44
C GLU A 82 -1.82 16.68 -11.95
N GLU A 83 -1.29 17.45 -12.89
CA GLU A 83 -0.27 18.47 -12.67
C GLU A 83 0.92 17.87 -11.88
N ASN A 84 1.00 18.18 -10.59
CA ASN A 84 2.05 17.76 -9.66
C ASN A 84 1.44 17.08 -8.42
N LYS A 85 0.33 16.36 -8.58
CA LYS A 85 -0.36 15.67 -7.47
C LYS A 85 -0.70 14.24 -7.84
N LEU A 86 -0.41 13.33 -6.92
CA LEU A 86 -0.94 11.98 -6.90
C LEU A 86 -2.26 12.00 -6.13
N PHE A 87 -3.35 11.67 -6.81
CA PHE A 87 -4.65 11.41 -6.23
C PHE A 87 -4.82 9.91 -6.03
N VAL A 88 -5.08 9.53 -4.79
CA VAL A 88 -5.40 8.17 -4.38
C VAL A 88 -6.91 8.09 -4.24
N MET A 89 -7.55 7.25 -5.05
CA MET A 89 -9.00 7.20 -5.16
C MET A 89 -9.57 5.90 -4.64
N ARG A 90 -10.68 6.00 -3.90
CA ARG A 90 -11.50 4.89 -3.42
C ARG A 90 -12.97 5.26 -3.56
N ASP A 91 -13.78 4.38 -4.14
CA ASP A 91 -15.21 4.58 -4.38
C ASP A 91 -15.50 5.90 -5.13
N ASN A 92 -14.67 6.21 -6.15
CA ASN A 92 -14.68 7.48 -6.90
C ASN A 92 -14.47 8.75 -6.07
N LYS A 93 -13.94 8.63 -4.84
CA LYS A 93 -13.58 9.76 -3.98
C LYS A 93 -12.08 9.81 -3.76
N VAL A 94 -11.54 11.02 -3.70
CA VAL A 94 -10.14 11.24 -3.31
C VAL A 94 -10.03 10.98 -1.81
N VAL A 95 -9.26 9.95 -1.44
CA VAL A 95 -8.96 9.62 -0.04
C VAL A 95 -7.59 10.13 0.40
N ARG A 96 -6.69 10.40 -0.55
CA ARG A 96 -5.39 11.04 -0.30
C ARG A 96 -4.97 11.85 -1.52
N SER A 97 -4.38 13.01 -1.28
CA SER A 97 -3.69 13.80 -2.31
C SER A 97 -2.26 14.07 -1.85
N VAL A 98 -1.29 13.70 -2.66
CA VAL A 98 0.13 13.87 -2.34
C VAL A 98 0.77 14.73 -3.42
N TYR A 99 1.44 15.82 -3.05
CA TYR A 99 2.24 16.59 -4.00
C TYR A 99 3.42 15.74 -4.47
N ILE A 100 3.65 15.70 -5.78
CA ILE A 100 4.81 15.09 -6.41
C ILE A 100 5.71 16.26 -6.83
N LYS A 101 6.92 16.34 -6.27
CA LYS A 101 7.91 17.36 -6.65
C LYS A 101 8.83 16.81 -7.72
#